data_AF-E3DRU1-F1
#
_entry.id   AF-E3DRU1-F1
#
_cell.length_a   1.000
_cell.length_b   1.000
_cell.length_c   1.000
_cell.angle_alpha   90.00
_cell.angle_beta   90.00
_cell.angle_gamma   90.00
#
_symmetry.space_group_name_H-M   'P 1'
#
loop_
_entity.id
_entity.type
_entity.pdbx_description
1 polymer ?
#
loop_
_entity_poly.entity_id
_entity_poly.type
_entity_poly.pdbx_seq_one_letter_code
_entity_poly.pdbx_strand_id
1 'polypeptide(L)'
;MNNEKNGFYPQKDKISYIGNIFVIMIIPISLFFLELWVENGSDDFYNEYISKFVMYKVPVLGVPVLGIIFLGSIFYLYSKLVIQKVKNDLRYQKKINNYYLEQLEDKSKLMWRNHKKIMGIKDQEVLNQVVKNYVLRNKYIYGIQLYTYTTKVKYKKTKIKINYKRGYIDEDININAMMQNYFEISTDLYNDFNNIILKSKDNSDLDNKIKKTEKFIKKYTESLKTSPAKNYTYEDANKYALSLLAIQILFSDFSNNLEDNHISLLEDDKEEYLKSNFRTGIFRGILIGSDYLFKHESSSSDKDNRFYVSIPYDFQNEKCIFIITFNNEILKKEEGEEQVINLCDNIIKKLDKELESKYNKSIENNF
;
A
#
# COMPACT_ATOMS: atom_id res chain seq x y z
N MET A 1 21.14 18.41 -0.43
CA MET A 1 21.47 18.47 -1.87
C MET A 1 20.70 19.64 -2.46
N ASN A 2 21.42 20.75 -2.65
CA ASN A 2 20.91 22.01 -3.17
C ASN A 2 20.70 21.87 -4.67
N ASN A 3 19.44 21.79 -5.12
CA ASN A 3 19.14 21.92 -6.54
C ASN A 3 19.01 23.40 -6.90
N GLU A 4 19.83 23.76 -7.88
CA GLU A 4 20.08 25.08 -8.40
C GLU A 4 18.81 25.78 -8.87
N LYS A 5 18.60 26.98 -8.34
CA LYS A 5 17.68 27.97 -8.90
C LYS A 5 18.28 28.51 -10.21
N ASN A 6 18.12 27.77 -11.31
CA ASN A 6 18.36 28.31 -12.63
C ASN A 6 17.18 29.23 -13.01
N GLY A 7 17.27 30.47 -12.54
CA GLY A 7 16.43 31.57 -12.97
C GLY A 7 16.61 31.80 -14.47
N PHE A 8 15.57 31.49 -15.23
CA PHE A 8 15.50 31.69 -16.67
C PHE A 8 15.36 33.20 -16.96
N TYR A 9 16.48 33.94 -17.01
CA TYR A 9 16.48 35.33 -17.45
C TYR A 9 16.44 35.39 -18.99
N PRO A 10 15.46 36.09 -19.60
CA PRO A 10 15.43 36.23 -21.05
C PRO A 10 16.54 37.15 -21.53
N GLN A 11 17.39 36.63 -22.40
CA GLN A 11 18.35 37.41 -23.18
C GLN A 11 17.59 38.40 -24.08
N LYS A 12 18.04 39.66 -24.06
CA LYS A 12 17.44 40.79 -24.78
C LYS A 12 17.59 40.64 -26.30
N ASP A 13 16.52 40.26 -26.99
CA ASP A 13 16.35 40.42 -28.45
C ASP A 13 16.17 41.89 -28.90
N LYS A 14 16.72 42.86 -28.15
CA LYS A 14 16.57 44.29 -28.49
C LYS A 14 17.48 44.75 -29.64
N ILE A 15 18.50 43.97 -30.01
CA ILE A 15 19.54 44.41 -30.95
C ILE A 15 19.07 44.34 -32.41
N SER A 16 18.15 43.42 -32.76
CA SER A 16 17.66 43.30 -34.15
C SER A 16 16.65 44.39 -34.55
N TYR A 17 15.94 44.99 -33.59
CA TYR A 17 14.84 45.92 -33.88
C TYR A 17 15.32 47.32 -34.28
N ILE A 18 16.48 47.75 -33.74
CA ILE A 18 17.04 49.08 -33.99
C ILE A 18 17.60 49.17 -35.42
N GLY A 19 18.22 48.11 -35.92
CA GLY A 19 18.83 48.09 -37.26
C GLY A 19 17.82 48.32 -38.39
N ASN A 20 16.64 47.69 -38.31
CA ASN A 20 15.62 47.80 -39.37
C ASN A 20 14.92 49.17 -39.39
N ILE A 21 14.71 49.79 -38.23
CA ILE A 21 14.15 51.15 -38.15
C ILE A 21 15.13 52.17 -38.75
N PHE A 22 16.44 52.00 -38.54
CA PHE A 22 17.47 52.86 -39.13
C PHE A 22 17.47 52.82 -40.66
N VAL A 23 17.38 51.62 -41.27
CA VAL A 23 17.35 51.48 -42.73
C VAL A 23 16.09 52.13 -43.33
N ILE A 24 14.95 52.02 -42.66
CA ILE A 24 13.68 52.62 -43.12
C ILE A 24 13.71 54.15 -43.04
N MET A 25 14.40 54.75 -42.06
CA MET A 25 14.50 56.22 -41.95
C MET A 25 15.55 56.81 -42.91
N ILE A 26 16.63 56.09 -43.21
CA ILE A 26 17.71 56.58 -44.09
C ILE A 26 17.21 56.85 -45.51
N ILE A 27 16.32 56.01 -46.05
CA ILE A 27 15.81 56.14 -47.43
C ILE A 27 15.06 57.47 -47.65
N PRO A 28 14.00 57.83 -46.90
CA PRO A 28 13.30 59.09 -47.07
C PRO A 28 14.16 60.31 -46.72
N ILE A 29 15.05 60.21 -45.72
CA ILE A 29 16.00 61.28 -45.41
C ILE A 29 16.95 61.51 -46.59
N SER A 30 17.48 60.44 -47.20
CA SER A 30 18.36 60.55 -48.37
C SER A 30 17.64 61.14 -49.58
N LEU A 31 16.36 60.80 -49.80
CA LEU A 31 15.54 61.37 -50.87
C LEU A 31 15.27 62.86 -50.62
N PHE A 32 14.94 63.24 -49.39
CA PHE A 32 14.75 64.64 -49.00
C PHE A 32 16.02 65.48 -49.19
N PHE A 33 17.19 64.97 -48.81
CA PHE A 33 18.46 65.67 -49.07
C PHE A 33 18.79 65.75 -50.56
N LEU A 34 18.46 64.73 -51.35
CA LEU A 34 18.62 64.75 -52.80
C LEU A 34 17.73 65.83 -53.43
N GLU A 35 16.49 65.95 -52.95
CA GLU A 35 15.52 66.95 -53.39
C GLU A 35 15.98 68.37 -53.02
N LEU A 36 16.42 68.57 -51.78
CA LEU A 36 17.01 69.84 -51.30
C LEU A 36 18.32 70.22 -52.01
N TRP A 37 19.08 69.23 -52.47
CA TRP A 37 20.32 69.45 -53.23
C TRP A 37 20.04 69.84 -54.67
N VAL A 38 19.02 69.23 -55.30
CA VAL A 38 18.53 69.61 -56.62
C VAL A 38 17.92 71.01 -56.61
N GLU A 39 17.15 71.35 -55.56
CA GLU A 39 16.47 72.65 -55.44
C GLU A 39 17.44 73.82 -55.20
N ASN A 40 18.63 73.56 -54.65
CA ASN A 40 19.66 74.57 -54.34
C ASN A 40 20.70 74.79 -55.45
N GLY A 41 20.35 74.51 -56.72
CA GLY A 41 21.11 75.03 -57.87
C GLY A 41 22.17 74.09 -58.43
N SER A 42 21.91 72.77 -58.47
CA SER A 42 22.72 71.83 -59.24
C SER A 42 22.20 71.65 -60.69
N ASP A 43 21.74 72.73 -61.33
CA ASP A 43 21.07 72.68 -62.64
C ASP A 43 21.93 71.96 -63.70
N ASP A 44 23.26 72.14 -63.65
CA ASP A 44 24.18 71.51 -64.60
C ASP A 44 24.29 69.99 -64.42
N PHE A 45 24.39 69.50 -63.18
CA PHE A 45 24.46 68.05 -62.90
C PHE A 45 23.13 67.35 -63.15
N TYR A 46 22.01 67.99 -62.77
CA TYR A 46 20.67 67.47 -63.03
C TYR A 46 20.44 67.36 -64.54
N ASN A 47 20.79 68.38 -65.31
CA ASN A 47 20.63 68.37 -66.76
C ASN A 47 21.58 67.41 -67.48
N GLU A 48 22.82 67.24 -67.02
CA GLU A 48 23.83 66.42 -67.71
C GLU A 48 23.70 64.91 -67.44
N TYR A 49 23.38 64.55 -66.20
CA TYR A 49 23.39 63.15 -65.73
C TYR A 49 22.00 62.61 -65.38
N ILE A 50 21.11 63.39 -64.78
CA ILE A 50 19.81 62.89 -64.27
C ILE A 50 18.68 63.04 -65.29
N SER A 51 18.63 64.14 -66.04
CA SER A 51 17.57 64.44 -67.02
C SER A 51 17.42 63.34 -68.07
N LYS A 52 18.53 62.69 -68.44
CA LYS A 52 18.58 61.57 -69.40
C LYS A 52 17.87 60.32 -68.87
N PHE A 53 17.85 60.11 -67.55
CA PHE A 53 17.11 59.01 -66.93
C PHE A 53 15.66 59.40 -66.60
N VAL A 54 15.40 60.68 -66.30
CA VAL A 54 14.05 61.20 -65.98
C VAL A 54 13.20 61.43 -67.23
N MET A 55 13.80 61.62 -68.42
CA MET A 55 13.08 61.64 -69.70
C MET A 55 12.56 60.28 -70.17
N TYR A 56 12.95 59.19 -69.50
CA TYR A 56 12.22 57.94 -69.64
C TYR A 56 10.85 58.15 -69.01
N LYS A 57 9.79 58.21 -69.83
CA LYS A 57 8.39 58.30 -69.38
C LYS A 57 8.06 57.06 -68.55
N VAL A 58 8.46 57.05 -67.28
CA VAL A 58 7.95 56.11 -66.30
C VAL A 58 6.46 56.41 -66.24
N PRO A 59 5.59 55.44 -66.56
CA PRO A 59 4.15 55.69 -66.51
C PRO A 59 3.83 56.16 -65.10
N VAL A 60 3.22 57.34 -64.98
CA VAL A 60 2.90 57.99 -63.70
C VAL A 60 2.10 57.05 -62.77
N LEU A 61 1.41 56.06 -63.34
CA LEU A 61 0.70 54.99 -62.64
C LEU A 61 1.60 53.92 -61.97
N GLY A 62 2.87 53.76 -62.37
CA GLY A 62 3.78 52.74 -61.84
C GLY A 62 4.33 53.06 -60.44
N VAL A 63 4.59 54.34 -60.15
CA VAL A 63 5.13 54.79 -58.84
C VAL A 63 4.14 54.57 -57.68
N PRO A 64 2.84 54.92 -57.81
CA PRO A 64 1.84 54.60 -56.79
C PRO A 64 1.68 53.09 -56.54
N VAL A 65 1.73 52.28 -57.60
CA VAL A 65 1.62 50.81 -57.49
C VAL A 65 2.80 50.23 -56.70
N LEU A 66 4.03 50.69 -56.97
CA LEU A 66 5.21 50.29 -56.20
C LEU A 66 5.12 50.75 -54.74
N GLY A 67 4.59 51.96 -54.48
CA GLY A 67 4.34 52.46 -53.13
C GLY A 67 3.34 51.60 -52.34
N ILE A 68 2.25 51.16 -52.97
CA ILE A 68 1.26 50.26 -52.35
C ILE A 68 1.87 48.88 -52.07
N ILE A 69 2.64 48.33 -53.02
CA ILE A 69 3.33 47.04 -52.83
C ILE A 69 4.32 47.13 -51.67
N PHE A 70 5.07 48.24 -51.58
CA PHE A 70 6.02 48.47 -50.50
C PHE A 70 5.32 48.59 -49.13
N LEU A 71 4.26 49.40 -49.02
CA LEU A 71 3.46 49.52 -47.80
C LEU A 71 2.81 48.20 -47.39
N GLY A 72 2.26 47.45 -48.35
CA GLY A 72 1.72 46.11 -48.12
C GLY A 72 2.77 45.13 -47.62
N SER A 73 4.00 45.21 -48.13
CA SER A 73 5.13 44.38 -47.70
C SER A 73 5.57 44.71 -46.26
N ILE A 74 5.66 45.99 -45.92
CA ILE A 74 5.94 46.45 -44.53
C ILE A 74 4.84 45.96 -43.59
N PHE A 75 3.58 46.16 -43.96
CA PHE A 75 2.43 45.73 -43.15
C PHE A 75 2.43 44.22 -42.94
N TYR A 76 2.70 43.44 -43.99
CA TYR A 76 2.81 41.99 -43.90
C TYR A 76 3.93 41.53 -42.96
N LEU A 77 5.12 42.12 -43.08
CA LEU A 77 6.25 41.82 -42.18
C LEU A 77 5.92 42.18 -40.72
N TYR A 78 5.33 43.35 -40.49
CA TYR A 78 4.90 43.77 -39.15
C TYR A 78 3.86 42.80 -38.57
N SER A 79 2.84 42.44 -39.35
CA SER A 79 1.80 41.50 -38.95
C SER A 79 2.38 40.12 -38.57
N LYS A 80 3.32 39.61 -39.38
CA LYS A 80 4.00 38.33 -39.13
C LYS A 80 4.78 38.36 -37.82
N LEU A 81 5.47 39.46 -37.52
CA LEU A 81 6.21 39.63 -36.26
C LEU A 81 5.28 39.66 -35.04
N VAL A 82 4.16 40.39 -35.12
CA VAL A 82 3.16 40.44 -34.04
C VAL A 82 2.59 39.04 -33.78
N ILE A 83 2.20 38.32 -34.83
CA ILE A 83 1.68 36.95 -34.72
C ILE A 83 2.72 36.01 -34.08
N GLN A 84 3.99 36.14 -34.46
CA GLN A 84 5.06 35.30 -33.91
C GLN A 84 5.30 35.59 -32.43
N LYS A 85 5.26 36.87 -32.03
CA LYS A 85 5.36 37.26 -30.62
C LYS A 85 4.21 36.68 -29.78
N VAL A 86 2.97 36.84 -30.24
CA VAL A 86 1.79 36.29 -29.56
C VAL A 86 1.87 34.76 -29.45
N LYS A 87 2.28 34.06 -30.51
CA LYS A 87 2.48 32.61 -30.49
C LYS A 87 3.56 32.19 -29.48
N ASN A 88 4.65 32.95 -29.37
CA ASN A 88 5.71 32.67 -28.42
C ASN A 88 5.25 32.89 -26.97
N ASP A 89 4.52 33.99 -26.71
CA ASP A 89 3.96 34.28 -25.38
C ASP A 89 2.95 33.20 -24.96
N LEU A 90 2.09 32.75 -25.88
CA LEU A 90 1.16 31.63 -25.63
C LEU A 90 1.89 30.32 -25.33
N ARG A 91 2.97 30.01 -26.07
CA ARG A 91 3.79 28.82 -25.79
C ARG A 91 4.47 28.90 -24.43
N TYR A 92 4.94 30.09 -24.05
CA TYR A 92 5.57 30.33 -22.76
C TYR A 92 4.57 30.19 -21.60
N GLN A 93 3.40 30.84 -21.70
CA GLN A 93 2.27 30.67 -20.78
C GLN A 93 1.87 29.21 -20.63
N LYS A 94 1.77 28.47 -21.73
CA LYS A 94 1.44 27.03 -21.70
C LYS A 94 2.50 26.20 -20.99
N LYS A 95 3.79 26.48 -21.22
CA LYS A 95 4.89 25.81 -20.50
C LYS A 95 4.84 26.07 -19.00
N ILE A 96 4.59 27.33 -18.61
CA ILE A 96 4.44 27.69 -17.19
C ILE A 96 3.24 26.98 -16.58
N ASN A 97 2.09 26.99 -17.24
CA ASN A 97 0.88 26.36 -16.73
C ASN A 97 1.07 24.84 -16.56
N ASN A 98 1.67 24.18 -17.57
CA ASN A 98 2.02 22.75 -17.46
C ASN A 98 2.97 22.48 -16.29
N TYR A 99 3.99 23.32 -16.10
CA TYR A 99 4.91 23.20 -14.97
C TYR A 99 4.21 23.33 -13.61
N TYR A 100 3.24 24.24 -13.49
CA TYR A 100 2.43 24.37 -12.27
C TYR A 100 1.46 23.18 -12.09
N LEU A 101 0.88 22.66 -13.16
CA LEU A 101 0.02 21.47 -13.13
C LEU A 101 0.81 20.25 -12.66
N GLU A 102 2.02 20.02 -13.18
CA GLU A 102 2.90 18.94 -12.73
C GLU A 102 3.23 19.08 -11.24
N GLN A 103 3.58 20.29 -10.78
CA GLN A 103 3.83 20.53 -9.35
C GLN A 103 2.59 20.30 -8.48
N LEU A 104 1.40 20.67 -8.95
CA LEU A 104 0.16 20.43 -8.22
C LEU A 104 -0.15 18.94 -8.15
N GLU A 105 0.06 18.19 -9.24
CA GLU A 105 -0.12 16.75 -9.28
C GLU A 105 0.83 16.04 -8.31
N ASP A 106 2.11 16.42 -8.29
CA ASP A 106 3.11 15.87 -7.37
C ASP A 106 2.78 16.19 -5.91
N LYS A 107 2.40 17.44 -5.63
CA LYS A 107 1.95 17.84 -4.28
C LYS A 107 0.69 17.09 -3.85
N SER A 108 -0.27 16.90 -4.76
CA SER A 108 -1.49 16.13 -4.50
C SER A 108 -1.19 14.66 -4.20
N LYS A 109 -0.32 14.02 -5.01
CA LYS A 109 0.16 12.65 -4.76
C LYS A 109 0.84 12.53 -3.40
N LEU A 110 1.67 13.51 -3.03
CA LEU A 110 2.34 13.53 -1.73
C LEU A 110 1.33 13.70 -0.58
N MET A 111 0.39 14.64 -0.69
CA MET A 111 -0.67 14.84 0.29
C MET A 111 -1.51 13.58 0.46
N TRP A 112 -1.91 12.94 -0.63
CA TRP A 112 -2.66 11.69 -0.61
C TRP A 112 -1.90 10.56 0.10
N ARG A 113 -0.60 10.40 -0.19
CA ARG A 113 0.25 9.42 0.49
C ARG A 113 0.38 9.70 1.99
N ASN A 114 0.55 10.97 2.36
CA ASN A 114 0.64 11.37 3.77
C ASN A 114 -0.68 11.15 4.49
N HIS A 115 -1.80 11.49 3.85
CA HIS A 115 -3.14 11.24 4.38
C HIS A 115 -3.37 9.75 4.65
N LYS A 116 -3.06 8.87 3.68
CA LYS A 116 -3.13 7.41 3.88
C LYS A 116 -2.27 6.92 5.04
N LYS A 117 -1.05 7.43 5.18
CA LYS A 117 -0.17 7.10 6.31
C LYS A 117 -0.76 7.51 7.65
N ILE A 118 -1.29 8.73 7.74
CA ILE A 118 -1.90 9.25 8.97
C ILE A 118 -3.14 8.44 9.34
N MET A 119 -4.00 8.11 8.37
CA MET A 119 -5.16 7.26 8.62
C MET A 119 -4.74 5.89 9.18
N GLY A 120 -3.74 5.25 8.56
CA GLY A 120 -3.19 3.98 9.06
C GLY A 120 -2.66 4.06 10.49
N ILE A 121 -1.99 5.16 10.87
CA ILE A 121 -1.52 5.38 12.26
C ILE A 121 -2.73 5.50 13.21
N LYS A 122 -3.71 6.33 12.87
CA LYS A 122 -4.88 6.52 13.72
C LYS A 122 -5.68 5.23 13.89
N ASP A 123 -5.77 4.39 12.86
CA ASP A 123 -6.50 3.12 12.96
C ASP A 123 -5.80 2.15 13.92
N GLN A 124 -4.46 2.15 13.90
CA GLN A 124 -3.66 1.41 14.88
C GLN A 124 -3.84 1.94 16.31
N GLU A 125 -3.97 3.25 16.49
CA GLU A 125 -4.24 3.85 17.81
C GLU A 125 -5.62 3.43 18.34
N VAL A 126 -6.65 3.44 17.50
CA VAL A 126 -8.00 2.99 17.85
C VAL A 126 -7.99 1.52 18.24
N LEU A 127 -7.36 0.67 17.42
CA LEU A 127 -7.21 -0.76 17.73
C LEU A 127 -6.57 -0.95 19.12
N ASN A 128 -5.46 -0.26 19.39
CA ASN A 128 -4.77 -0.34 20.68
C ASN A 128 -5.66 0.10 21.84
N GLN A 129 -6.40 1.20 21.68
CA GLN A 129 -7.30 1.71 22.71
C GLN A 129 -8.47 0.76 22.97
N VAL A 130 -9.09 0.22 21.92
CA VAL A 130 -10.18 -0.74 22.04
C VAL A 130 -9.70 -1.99 22.76
N VAL A 131 -8.57 -2.56 22.32
CA VAL A 131 -7.97 -3.75 22.92
C VAL A 131 -7.59 -3.51 24.39
N LYS A 132 -6.88 -2.42 24.69
CA LYS A 132 -6.51 -2.04 26.07
C LYS A 132 -7.74 -1.92 26.97
N ASN A 133 -8.73 -1.14 26.53
CA ASN A 133 -9.95 -0.93 27.29
C ASN A 133 -10.77 -2.22 27.45
N TYR A 134 -10.65 -3.16 26.53
CA TYR A 134 -11.34 -4.44 26.62
C TYR A 134 -10.68 -5.36 27.63
N VAL A 135 -9.34 -5.48 27.62
CA VAL A 135 -8.59 -6.27 28.60
C VAL A 135 -8.86 -5.74 30.02
N LEU A 136 -8.68 -4.43 30.24
CA LEU A 136 -8.84 -3.81 31.56
C LEU A 136 -10.27 -3.90 32.14
N ARG A 137 -11.29 -4.11 31.31
CA ARG A 137 -12.69 -4.24 31.77
C ARG A 137 -13.09 -5.68 32.05
N ASN A 138 -12.33 -6.66 31.58
CA ASN A 138 -12.70 -8.07 31.64
C ASN A 138 -11.71 -8.84 32.51
N LYS A 139 -12.11 -9.16 33.74
CA LYS A 139 -11.27 -9.86 34.74
C LYS A 139 -10.70 -11.23 34.32
N TYR A 140 -11.26 -11.85 33.29
CA TYR A 140 -10.81 -13.16 32.80
C TYR A 140 -9.89 -13.08 31.60
N ILE A 141 -9.67 -11.89 31.05
CA ILE A 141 -8.81 -11.68 29.88
C ILE A 141 -7.47 -11.14 30.37
N TYR A 142 -6.44 -11.94 30.23
CA TYR A 142 -5.07 -11.53 30.56
C TYR A 142 -4.40 -10.70 29.47
N GLY A 143 -4.83 -10.86 28.22
CA GLY A 143 -4.28 -10.06 27.14
C GLY A 143 -4.83 -10.44 25.79
N ILE A 144 -4.66 -9.53 24.84
CA ILE A 144 -5.05 -9.71 23.44
C ILE A 144 -3.89 -9.28 22.58
N GLN A 145 -3.50 -10.14 21.63
CA GLN A 145 -2.41 -9.90 20.71
C GLN A 145 -2.91 -10.08 19.28
N LEU A 146 -2.59 -9.14 18.40
CA LEU A 146 -2.89 -9.17 16.97
C LEU A 146 -1.62 -9.52 16.19
N TYR A 147 -1.75 -10.53 15.35
CA TYR A 147 -0.73 -10.98 14.42
C TYR A 147 -1.20 -10.85 12.99
N THR A 148 -0.30 -10.51 12.07
CA THR A 148 -0.53 -10.71 10.63
C THR A 148 0.18 -11.94 10.16
N TYR A 149 -0.42 -12.63 9.21
CA TYR A 149 0.21 -13.80 8.61
C TYR A 149 0.13 -13.80 7.08
N THR A 150 1.15 -14.40 6.48
CA THR A 150 1.20 -14.61 5.03
C THR A 150 1.62 -16.04 4.75
N THR A 151 0.89 -16.71 3.87
CA THR A 151 1.22 -18.05 3.39
C THR A 151 1.84 -17.95 2.00
N LYS A 152 3.05 -18.51 1.83
CA LYS A 152 3.75 -18.57 0.55
C LYS A 152 4.19 -19.99 0.27
N VAL A 153 3.81 -20.53 -0.88
CA VAL A 153 4.29 -21.83 -1.36
C VAL A 153 5.53 -21.60 -2.22
N LYS A 154 6.65 -22.24 -1.89
CA LYS A 154 7.92 -22.17 -2.64
C LYS A 154 8.56 -23.55 -2.66
N TYR A 155 8.81 -24.09 -3.86
CA TYR A 155 9.47 -25.38 -4.16
C TYR A 155 9.55 -26.37 -2.98
N LYS A 156 8.62 -27.32 -2.94
CA LYS A 156 8.49 -28.38 -1.91
C LYS A 156 8.27 -27.90 -0.47
N LYS A 157 8.22 -26.58 -0.21
CA LYS A 157 7.92 -26.01 1.11
C LYS A 157 6.78 -25.01 1.06
N THR A 158 5.91 -25.06 2.06
CA THR A 158 4.94 -24.01 2.37
C THR A 158 5.45 -23.26 3.59
N LYS A 159 5.60 -21.93 3.46
CA LYS A 159 6.04 -21.06 4.55
C LYS A 159 4.88 -20.18 5.01
N ILE A 160 4.57 -20.26 6.30
CA ILE A 160 3.63 -19.35 6.97
C ILE A 160 4.45 -18.40 7.84
N LYS A 161 4.51 -17.14 7.44
CA LYS A 161 5.18 -16.08 8.20
C LYS A 161 4.15 -15.42 9.10
N ILE A 162 4.46 -15.29 10.39
CA ILE A 162 3.66 -14.54 11.35
C ILE A 162 4.48 -13.33 11.82
N ASN A 163 3.84 -12.16 11.93
CA ASN A 163 4.42 -10.95 12.50
C ASN A 163 3.48 -10.36 13.54
N TYR A 164 4.01 -10.08 14.72
CA TYR A 164 3.31 -9.30 15.73
C TYR A 164 3.02 -7.90 15.18
N LYS A 165 1.76 -7.48 15.29
CA LYS A 165 1.37 -6.09 14.99
C LYS A 165 1.27 -5.32 16.28
N ARG A 166 0.35 -5.73 17.15
CA ARG A 166 -0.08 -4.97 18.34
C ARG A 166 -0.70 -5.89 19.36
N GLY A 167 -0.96 -5.37 20.55
CA GLY A 167 -1.60 -6.09 21.62
C GLY A 167 -1.49 -5.33 22.93
N TYR A 168 -2.31 -5.74 23.87
CA TYR A 168 -2.24 -5.28 25.26
C TYR A 168 -2.29 -6.50 26.15
N ILE A 169 -1.43 -6.51 27.16
CA ILE A 169 -1.37 -7.52 28.20
C ILE A 169 -1.63 -6.78 29.50
N ASP A 170 -2.45 -7.36 30.36
CA ASP A 170 -2.78 -6.78 31.65
C ASP A 170 -1.53 -6.59 32.51
N GLU A 171 -1.59 -5.61 33.40
CA GLU A 171 -0.52 -5.37 34.37
C GLU A 171 -0.36 -6.63 35.24
N ASP A 172 0.87 -6.89 35.70
CA ASP A 172 1.24 -8.09 36.47
C ASP A 172 1.15 -9.45 35.76
N ILE A 173 0.76 -9.49 34.48
CA ILE A 173 0.77 -10.71 33.68
C ILE A 173 1.94 -10.75 32.71
N ASN A 174 2.82 -11.74 32.86
CA ASN A 174 3.92 -11.97 31.92
C ASN A 174 3.49 -12.91 30.78
N ILE A 175 3.27 -12.35 29.58
CA ILE A 175 3.03 -13.11 28.33
C ILE A 175 4.11 -12.78 27.30
N ASN A 176 4.79 -13.82 26.83
CA ASN A 176 5.81 -13.69 25.79
C ASN A 176 5.18 -13.45 24.41
N ALA A 177 5.21 -12.22 23.92
CA ALA A 177 4.82 -11.91 22.55
C ALA A 177 5.85 -12.44 21.53
N MET A 178 5.40 -13.22 20.56
CA MET A 178 6.24 -13.70 19.46
C MET A 178 6.39 -12.60 18.39
N MET A 179 7.47 -11.80 18.40
CA MET A 179 7.62 -10.70 17.44
C MET A 179 7.50 -11.14 15.98
N GLN A 180 8.13 -12.25 15.62
CA GLN A 180 8.08 -12.82 14.29
C GLN A 180 8.39 -14.32 14.36
N ASN A 181 7.74 -15.12 13.52
CA ASN A 181 8.06 -16.54 13.37
C ASN A 181 7.75 -17.05 11.96
N TYR A 182 8.39 -18.16 11.60
CA TYR A 182 8.21 -18.85 10.33
C TYR A 182 7.90 -20.32 10.58
N PHE A 183 6.73 -20.76 10.16
CA PHE A 183 6.39 -22.17 10.08
C PHE A 183 6.74 -22.67 8.69
N GLU A 184 7.76 -23.52 8.60
CA GLU A 184 8.11 -24.22 7.36
C GLU A 184 7.55 -25.64 7.38
N ILE A 185 6.72 -25.95 6.39
CA ILE A 185 6.05 -27.24 6.24
C ILE A 185 6.45 -27.80 4.89
N SER A 186 6.64 -29.11 4.76
CA SER A 186 6.73 -29.70 3.43
C SER A 186 5.41 -29.50 2.68
N THR A 187 5.49 -29.21 1.38
CA THR A 187 4.30 -28.99 0.54
C THR A 187 3.40 -30.22 0.53
N ASP A 188 3.99 -31.43 0.60
CA ASP A 188 3.23 -32.68 0.64
C ASP A 188 2.39 -32.78 1.91
N LEU A 189 2.98 -32.49 3.08
CA LEU A 189 2.26 -32.46 4.36
C LEU A 189 1.15 -31.42 4.36
N TYR A 190 1.43 -30.22 3.84
CA TYR A 190 0.44 -29.15 3.73
C TYR A 190 -0.74 -29.52 2.81
N ASN A 191 -0.46 -30.12 1.66
CA ASN A 191 -1.47 -30.53 0.70
C ASN A 191 -2.30 -31.71 1.22
N ASP A 192 -1.65 -32.72 1.80
CA ASP A 192 -2.33 -33.86 2.42
C ASP A 192 -3.26 -33.40 3.55
N PHE A 193 -2.83 -32.43 4.35
CA PHE A 193 -3.67 -31.83 5.39
C PHE A 193 -4.84 -31.01 4.82
N ASN A 194 -4.61 -30.17 3.80
CA ASN A 194 -5.70 -29.43 3.15
C ASN A 194 -6.74 -30.34 2.51
N ASN A 195 -6.33 -31.52 2.01
CA ASN A 195 -7.26 -32.53 1.50
C ASN A 195 -8.20 -33.06 2.60
N ILE A 196 -7.78 -33.06 3.86
CA ILE A 196 -8.62 -33.39 5.01
C ILE A 196 -9.61 -32.25 5.26
N ILE A 197 -9.14 -31.00 5.34
CA ILE A 197 -10.01 -29.82 5.59
C ILE A 197 -11.06 -29.62 4.49
N LEU A 198 -10.66 -29.69 3.21
CA LEU A 198 -11.58 -29.42 2.10
C LEU A 198 -12.70 -30.46 2.06
N LYS A 199 -12.39 -31.72 2.38
CA LYS A 199 -13.35 -32.83 2.35
C LYS A 199 -14.10 -33.00 3.66
N SER A 200 -13.63 -32.43 4.76
CA SER A 200 -14.40 -32.39 6.01
C SER A 200 -15.64 -31.49 5.92
N LYS A 201 -15.77 -30.67 4.87
CA LYS A 201 -16.97 -29.88 4.58
C LYS A 201 -18.09 -30.68 3.90
N ASP A 202 -17.78 -31.85 3.33
CA ASP A 202 -18.76 -32.75 2.73
C ASP A 202 -19.10 -33.88 3.73
N ASN A 203 -20.24 -33.77 4.40
CA ASN A 203 -20.68 -34.70 5.45
C ASN A 203 -21.16 -36.07 4.93
N SER A 204 -21.04 -36.35 3.63
CA SER A 204 -21.67 -37.50 2.99
C SER A 204 -20.94 -38.83 3.15
N ASP A 205 -19.71 -38.86 3.69
CA ASP A 205 -18.89 -40.08 3.78
C ASP A 205 -17.89 -40.05 4.97
N LEU A 206 -18.44 -40.21 6.19
CA LEU A 206 -17.67 -40.20 7.45
C LEU A 206 -16.59 -41.31 7.49
N ASP A 207 -16.90 -42.52 7.02
CA ASP A 207 -15.97 -43.66 7.03
C ASP A 207 -14.71 -43.37 6.21
N ASN A 208 -14.86 -42.73 5.06
CA ASN A 208 -13.75 -42.33 4.22
C ASN A 208 -12.96 -41.16 4.83
N LYS A 209 -13.63 -40.25 5.54
CA LYS A 209 -13.00 -39.17 6.32
C LYS A 209 -12.11 -39.75 7.43
N ILE A 210 -12.60 -40.74 8.18
CA ILE A 210 -11.85 -41.47 9.21
C ILE A 210 -10.62 -42.15 8.58
N LYS A 211 -10.82 -43.00 7.57
CA LYS A 211 -9.72 -43.76 6.92
C LYS A 211 -8.62 -42.86 6.38
N LYS A 212 -8.96 -41.71 5.78
CA LYS A 212 -7.98 -40.73 5.28
C LYS A 212 -7.22 -40.06 6.42
N THR A 213 -7.93 -39.68 7.48
CA THR A 213 -7.35 -39.05 8.66
C THR A 213 -6.38 -40.03 9.35
N GLU A 214 -6.78 -41.29 9.55
CA GLU A 214 -5.92 -42.35 10.06
C GLU A 214 -4.67 -42.55 9.20
N LYS A 215 -4.82 -42.62 7.87
CA LYS A 215 -3.70 -42.75 6.93
C LYS A 215 -2.73 -41.58 7.04
N PHE A 216 -3.27 -40.36 7.18
CA PHE A 216 -2.48 -39.15 7.37
C PHE A 216 -1.69 -39.17 8.68
N ILE A 217 -2.37 -39.46 9.81
CA ILE A 217 -1.75 -39.54 11.13
C ILE A 217 -0.66 -40.60 11.11
N LYS A 218 -0.94 -41.80 10.60
CA LYS A 218 0.05 -42.88 10.53
C LYS A 218 1.29 -42.44 9.75
N LYS A 219 1.10 -41.88 8.55
CA LYS A 219 2.18 -41.42 7.67
C LYS A 219 3.11 -40.39 8.35
N TYR A 220 2.54 -39.47 9.14
CA TYR A 220 3.30 -38.33 9.70
C TYR A 220 3.69 -38.47 11.17
N THR A 221 3.16 -39.45 11.91
CA THR A 221 3.54 -39.71 13.31
C THR A 221 4.45 -40.93 13.48
N GLU A 222 4.57 -41.82 12.50
CA GLU A 222 5.39 -43.04 12.60
C GLU A 222 6.86 -42.74 12.91
N SER A 223 7.46 -41.74 12.26
CA SER A 223 8.84 -41.31 12.55
C SER A 223 8.99 -40.65 13.91
N LEU A 224 7.91 -40.05 14.44
CA LEU A 224 7.92 -39.42 15.76
C LEU A 224 7.94 -40.49 16.86
N LYS A 225 7.18 -41.58 16.68
CA LYS A 225 7.12 -42.67 17.66
C LYS A 225 8.47 -43.33 17.91
N THR A 226 9.29 -43.48 16.87
CA THR A 226 10.60 -44.16 16.96
C THR A 226 11.75 -43.24 17.33
N SER A 227 11.64 -41.94 17.04
CA SER A 227 12.71 -40.97 17.33
C SER A 227 12.68 -40.52 18.81
N PRO A 228 13.84 -40.38 19.47
CA PRO A 228 13.89 -39.87 20.83
C PRO A 228 13.48 -38.38 20.88
N ALA A 229 12.73 -37.99 21.92
CA ALA A 229 12.13 -36.65 22.04
C ALA A 229 13.14 -35.50 21.83
N LYS A 230 14.35 -35.64 22.39
CA LYS A 230 15.43 -34.64 22.30
C LYS A 230 15.89 -34.33 20.87
N ASN A 231 15.62 -35.21 19.91
CA ASN A 231 16.02 -35.04 18.52
C ASN A 231 14.93 -34.39 17.66
N TYR A 232 13.76 -34.09 18.23
CA TYR A 232 12.69 -33.47 17.47
C TYR A 232 13.03 -32.07 16.99
N THR A 233 12.62 -31.79 15.76
CA THR A 233 12.81 -30.52 15.08
C THR A 233 11.49 -29.76 14.93
N TYR A 234 11.54 -28.53 14.41
CA TYR A 234 10.33 -27.78 14.03
C TYR A 234 9.48 -28.52 12.98
N GLU A 235 10.09 -29.30 12.10
CA GLU A 235 9.35 -30.09 11.11
C GLU A 235 8.51 -31.18 11.81
N ASP A 236 9.09 -31.81 12.82
CA ASP A 236 8.43 -32.85 13.63
C ASP A 236 7.29 -32.25 14.46
N ALA A 237 7.51 -31.08 15.05
CA ALA A 237 6.46 -30.31 15.72
C ALA A 237 5.31 -29.94 14.77
N ASN A 238 5.60 -29.59 13.51
CA ASN A 238 4.57 -29.30 12.51
C ASN A 238 3.80 -30.57 12.11
N LYS A 239 4.47 -31.73 11.94
CA LYS A 239 3.82 -33.03 11.68
C LYS A 239 2.86 -33.42 12.81
N TYR A 240 3.33 -33.30 14.05
CA TYR A 240 2.52 -33.55 15.24
C TYR A 240 1.33 -32.60 15.33
N ALA A 241 1.57 -31.29 15.21
CA ALA A 241 0.52 -30.27 15.31
C ALA A 241 -0.58 -30.46 14.25
N LEU A 242 -0.20 -30.80 13.01
CA LEU A 242 -1.16 -31.07 11.94
C LEU A 242 -1.91 -32.39 12.13
N SER A 243 -1.27 -33.41 12.67
CA SER A 243 -1.90 -34.70 12.98
C SER A 243 -2.93 -34.55 14.10
N LEU A 244 -2.57 -33.82 15.17
CA LEU A 244 -3.48 -33.47 16.25
C LEU A 244 -4.67 -32.63 15.74
N LEU A 245 -4.40 -31.62 14.90
CA LEU A 245 -5.45 -30.80 14.32
C LEU A 245 -6.37 -31.60 13.39
N ALA A 246 -5.84 -32.55 12.62
CA ALA A 246 -6.64 -33.41 11.74
C ALA A 246 -7.63 -34.28 12.54
N ILE A 247 -7.19 -34.80 13.69
CA ILE A 247 -8.05 -35.51 14.64
C ILE A 247 -9.14 -34.58 15.17
N GLN A 248 -8.75 -33.38 15.63
CA GLN A 248 -9.70 -32.41 16.16
C GLN A 248 -10.78 -32.08 15.11
N ILE A 249 -10.41 -31.91 13.84
CA ILE A 249 -11.34 -31.67 12.72
C ILE A 249 -12.23 -32.89 12.41
N LEU A 250 -11.71 -34.10 12.62
CA LEU A 250 -12.49 -35.33 12.45
C LEU A 250 -13.62 -35.40 13.49
N PHE A 251 -13.31 -35.00 14.72
CA PHE A 251 -14.23 -35.08 15.85
C PHE A 251 -15.00 -33.78 16.13
N SER A 252 -14.74 -32.69 15.41
CA SER A 252 -15.38 -31.37 15.65
C SER A 252 -16.86 -31.28 15.25
N ASP A 253 -17.46 -32.35 14.70
CA ASP A 253 -18.93 -32.49 14.68
C ASP A 253 -19.51 -32.75 16.09
N PHE A 254 -18.67 -33.02 17.10
CA PHE A 254 -19.00 -32.89 18.53
C PHE A 254 -18.77 -31.47 19.03
N SER A 255 -19.46 -30.51 18.41
CA SER A 255 -19.23 -29.06 18.51
C SER A 255 -19.33 -28.41 19.90
N ASN A 256 -19.55 -29.14 21.00
CA ASN A 256 -19.94 -28.54 22.28
C ASN A 256 -19.12 -29.02 23.49
N ASN A 257 -18.13 -29.91 23.33
CA ASN A 257 -17.38 -30.39 24.48
C ASN A 257 -15.97 -29.82 24.45
N LEU A 258 -15.84 -28.70 25.12
CA LEU A 258 -14.60 -28.09 25.64
C LEU A 258 -13.90 -28.97 26.70
N GLU A 259 -14.41 -30.20 26.92
CA GLU A 259 -13.73 -31.22 27.69
C GLU A 259 -12.48 -31.70 26.97
N ASP A 260 -11.37 -31.61 27.70
CA ASP A 260 -10.07 -32.23 27.45
C ASP A 260 -10.20 -33.74 27.21
N ASN A 261 -10.73 -34.15 26.06
CA ASN A 261 -10.34 -35.43 25.51
C ASN A 261 -8.86 -35.27 25.14
N HIS A 262 -7.99 -35.59 26.10
CA HIS A 262 -6.55 -35.69 25.91
C HIS A 262 -6.29 -36.75 24.85
N ILE A 263 -6.32 -36.34 23.58
CA ILE A 263 -5.98 -37.21 22.47
C ILE A 263 -4.45 -37.23 22.38
N SER A 264 -3.88 -38.25 23.01
CA SER A 264 -2.45 -38.53 22.94
C SER A 264 -2.13 -39.35 21.69
N LEU A 265 -1.20 -38.87 20.87
CA LEU A 265 -0.71 -39.52 19.66
C LEU A 265 0.64 -40.23 19.87
N LEU A 266 1.39 -39.82 20.89
CA LEU A 266 2.73 -40.27 21.22
C LEU A 266 2.82 -40.62 22.71
N GLU A 267 3.99 -41.07 23.17
CA GLU A 267 4.25 -41.22 24.61
C GLU A 267 4.28 -39.84 25.29
N ASP A 268 3.89 -39.77 26.56
CA ASP A 268 3.67 -38.50 27.29
C ASP A 268 4.92 -37.61 27.31
N ASP A 269 6.12 -38.20 27.47
CA ASP A 269 7.39 -37.47 27.47
C ASP A 269 7.69 -36.79 26.12
N LYS A 270 7.32 -37.45 25.02
CA LYS A 270 7.47 -36.95 23.64
C LYS A 270 6.48 -35.83 23.35
N GLU A 271 5.22 -35.99 23.78
CA GLU A 271 4.21 -34.94 23.63
C GLU A 271 4.55 -33.71 24.46
N GLU A 272 4.93 -33.89 25.73
CA GLU A 272 5.33 -32.80 26.62
C GLU A 272 6.52 -32.04 26.03
N TYR A 273 7.51 -32.76 25.49
CA TYR A 273 8.65 -32.13 24.83
C TYR A 273 8.21 -31.27 23.63
N LEU A 274 7.33 -31.80 22.77
CA LEU A 274 6.85 -31.06 21.60
C LEU A 274 6.03 -29.83 22.00
N LYS A 275 5.12 -29.96 22.96
CA LYS A 275 4.23 -28.89 23.43
C LYS A 275 4.98 -27.79 24.19
N SER A 276 5.99 -28.16 24.97
CA SER A 276 6.78 -27.22 25.77
C SER A 276 7.79 -26.44 24.93
N ASN A 277 8.45 -27.11 23.97
CA ASN A 277 9.53 -26.49 23.19
C ASN A 277 9.03 -25.81 21.90
N PHE A 278 7.91 -26.24 21.33
CA PHE A 278 7.43 -25.74 20.04
C PHE A 278 6.05 -25.09 20.15
N ARG A 279 6.01 -23.77 19.88
CA ARG A 279 4.79 -22.96 19.95
C ARG A 279 3.96 -23.07 18.67
N THR A 280 3.16 -24.12 18.54
CA THR A 280 2.36 -24.41 17.33
C THR A 280 0.89 -24.00 17.43
N GLY A 281 0.43 -23.44 18.57
CA GLY A 281 -0.97 -23.03 18.77
C GLY A 281 -1.49 -22.02 17.74
N ILE A 282 -0.80 -20.89 17.58
CA ILE A 282 -1.15 -19.85 16.58
C ILE A 282 -1.12 -20.43 15.15
N PHE A 283 -0.17 -21.32 14.87
CA PHE A 283 -0.05 -21.98 13.58
C PHE A 283 -1.28 -22.86 13.26
N ARG A 284 -1.75 -23.64 14.23
CA ARG A 284 -2.99 -24.43 14.10
C ARG A 284 -4.21 -23.52 13.87
N GLY A 285 -4.33 -22.43 14.64
CA GLY A 285 -5.39 -21.43 14.47
C GLY A 285 -5.42 -20.78 13.08
N ILE A 286 -4.25 -20.49 12.50
CA ILE A 286 -4.16 -19.97 11.13
C ILE A 286 -4.67 -20.98 10.09
N LEU A 287 -4.36 -22.26 10.29
CA LEU A 287 -4.68 -23.31 9.33
C LEU A 287 -6.14 -23.73 9.34
N ILE A 288 -6.76 -23.80 10.52
CA ILE A 288 -8.18 -24.12 10.65
C ILE A 288 -9.04 -22.98 10.07
N GLY A 289 -8.60 -21.73 10.22
CA GLY A 289 -9.28 -20.57 9.63
C GLY A 289 -10.62 -20.25 10.30
N SER A 290 -10.84 -20.74 11.51
CA SER A 290 -11.96 -20.44 12.40
C SER A 290 -11.42 -20.22 13.82
N ASP A 291 -12.32 -19.88 14.74
CA ASP A 291 -12.00 -19.80 16.16
C ASP A 291 -11.40 -21.12 16.64
N TYR A 292 -10.30 -21.02 17.38
CA TYR A 292 -9.55 -22.18 17.83
C TYR A 292 -8.98 -21.99 19.21
N LEU A 293 -9.30 -22.91 20.10
CA LEU A 293 -8.82 -22.92 21.47
C LEU A 293 -7.60 -23.82 21.61
N PHE A 294 -6.58 -23.34 22.32
CA PHE A 294 -5.43 -24.14 22.69
C PHE A 294 -4.89 -23.74 24.05
N LYS A 295 -4.39 -24.72 24.82
CA LYS A 295 -3.74 -24.50 26.11
C LYS A 295 -2.22 -24.45 25.94
N HIS A 296 -1.55 -23.76 26.86
CA HIS A 296 -0.11 -23.91 27.02
C HIS A 296 0.12 -24.95 28.10
N GLU A 297 0.44 -26.17 27.67
CA GLU A 297 0.83 -27.26 28.57
C GLU A 297 2.32 -27.09 28.84
N SER A 298 2.68 -26.38 29.91
CA SER A 298 4.06 -26.27 30.39
C SER A 298 4.07 -26.62 31.85
N SER A 299 4.86 -27.59 32.28
CA SER A 299 4.97 -28.09 33.67
C SER A 299 5.42 -27.05 34.74
N SER A 300 5.41 -25.75 34.41
CA SER A 300 5.63 -24.63 35.34
C SER A 300 4.29 -24.06 35.85
N SER A 301 4.08 -24.15 37.17
CA SER A 301 2.83 -23.82 37.89
C SER A 301 2.21 -22.46 37.57
N ASP A 302 3.00 -21.44 37.26
CA ASP A 302 2.52 -20.06 37.08
C ASP A 302 1.85 -19.82 35.71
N LYS A 303 2.04 -20.72 34.75
CA LYS A 303 1.50 -20.60 33.38
C LYS A 303 0.37 -21.59 33.07
N ASP A 304 0.20 -22.61 33.91
CA ASP A 304 -0.80 -23.68 33.72
C ASP A 304 -2.25 -23.20 33.81
N ASN A 305 -2.49 -22.02 34.37
CA ASN A 305 -3.83 -21.46 34.51
C ASN A 305 -4.27 -20.60 33.30
N ARG A 306 -3.69 -20.83 32.11
CA ARG A 306 -3.93 -20.01 30.90
C ARG A 306 -4.33 -20.84 29.71
N PHE A 307 -5.35 -20.38 29.00
CA PHE A 307 -5.67 -20.88 27.67
C PHE A 307 -5.78 -19.72 26.69
N TYR A 308 -5.68 -20.06 25.41
CA TYR A 308 -5.63 -19.10 24.33
C TYR A 308 -6.74 -19.41 23.35
N VAL A 309 -7.41 -18.38 22.86
CA VAL A 309 -8.34 -18.47 21.74
C VAL A 309 -7.75 -17.67 20.60
N SER A 310 -7.59 -18.31 19.45
CA SER A 310 -7.23 -17.63 18.21
C SER A 310 -8.45 -17.39 17.35
N ILE A 311 -8.64 -16.13 16.93
CA ILE A 311 -9.76 -15.70 16.10
C ILE A 311 -9.20 -15.12 14.79
N PRO A 312 -9.48 -15.71 13.62
CA PRO A 312 -9.09 -15.13 12.35
C PRO A 312 -9.87 -13.83 12.12
N TYR A 313 -9.19 -12.80 11.62
CA TYR A 313 -9.80 -11.49 11.37
C TYR A 313 -9.15 -10.84 10.15
N ASP A 314 -9.94 -10.24 9.27
CA ASP A 314 -9.43 -9.52 8.11
C ASP A 314 -9.45 -8.01 8.40
N PHE A 315 -8.27 -7.40 8.44
CA PHE A 315 -8.11 -5.97 8.73
C PHE A 315 -7.39 -5.27 7.57
N GLN A 316 -8.03 -4.30 6.93
CA GLN A 316 -7.45 -3.52 5.83
C GLN A 316 -6.88 -4.38 4.67
N ASN A 317 -7.58 -5.47 4.31
CA ASN A 317 -7.13 -6.48 3.33
C ASN A 317 -5.87 -7.26 3.73
N GLU A 318 -5.44 -7.21 5.00
CA GLU A 318 -4.41 -8.07 5.57
C GLU A 318 -5.06 -9.18 6.41
N LYS A 319 -4.66 -10.43 6.16
CA LYS A 319 -5.06 -11.57 7.00
C LYS A 319 -4.41 -11.44 8.37
N CYS A 320 -5.25 -11.36 9.39
CA CYS A 320 -4.83 -11.24 10.78
C CYS A 320 -5.40 -12.37 11.63
N ILE A 321 -4.79 -12.58 12.78
CA ILE A 321 -5.28 -13.49 13.80
C ILE A 321 -5.12 -12.81 15.17
N PHE A 322 -6.23 -12.68 15.89
CA PHE A 322 -6.22 -12.31 17.29
C PHE A 322 -5.88 -13.54 18.12
N ILE A 323 -5.07 -13.34 19.16
CA ILE A 323 -4.78 -14.32 20.20
C ILE A 323 -5.23 -13.69 21.51
N ILE A 324 -6.32 -14.20 22.06
CA ILE A 324 -6.88 -13.79 23.34
C ILE A 324 -6.41 -14.78 24.38
N THR A 325 -5.73 -14.29 25.42
CA THR A 325 -5.27 -15.11 26.55
C THR A 325 -6.26 -14.96 27.70
N PHE A 326 -6.77 -16.08 28.18
CA PHE A 326 -7.75 -16.14 29.26
C PHE A 326 -7.18 -16.80 30.51
N ASN A 327 -7.74 -16.42 31.66
CA ASN A 327 -7.62 -17.14 32.90
C ASN A 327 -8.52 -18.39 32.84
N ASN A 328 -7.96 -19.57 33.08
CA ASN A 328 -8.67 -20.85 33.06
C ASN A 328 -9.78 -20.96 34.14
N GLU A 329 -9.79 -20.09 35.14
CA GLU A 329 -10.91 -19.97 36.09
C GLU A 329 -12.26 -19.67 35.45
N ILE A 330 -12.29 -19.04 34.27
CA ILE A 330 -13.57 -18.79 33.58
C ILE A 330 -14.26 -20.10 33.19
N LEU A 331 -13.51 -21.13 32.81
CA LEU A 331 -14.04 -22.43 32.42
C LEU A 331 -14.55 -23.26 33.61
N LYS A 332 -14.15 -22.91 34.84
CA LYS A 332 -14.63 -23.58 36.06
C LYS A 332 -16.02 -23.10 36.50
N LYS A 333 -16.58 -22.11 35.81
CA LYS A 333 -17.89 -21.55 36.14
C LYS A 333 -19.00 -22.24 35.37
N GLU A 334 -20.20 -22.15 35.92
CA GLU A 334 -21.43 -22.39 35.17
C GLU A 334 -21.44 -21.50 33.90
N GLU A 335 -21.66 -22.14 32.75
CA GLU A 335 -21.63 -21.49 31.42
C GLU A 335 -20.29 -20.82 31.05
N GLY A 336 -19.17 -21.25 31.64
CA GLY A 336 -17.85 -20.67 31.40
C GLY A 336 -17.45 -20.64 29.91
N GLU A 337 -17.83 -21.69 29.19
CA GLU A 337 -17.60 -21.86 27.75
C GLU A 337 -18.35 -20.82 26.90
N GLU A 338 -19.65 -20.67 27.17
CA GLU A 338 -20.48 -19.68 26.51
C GLU A 338 -20.01 -18.26 26.83
N GLN A 339 -19.55 -18.01 28.06
CA GLN A 339 -18.93 -16.74 28.43
C GLN A 339 -17.68 -16.45 27.61
N VAL A 340 -16.82 -17.43 27.34
CA VAL A 340 -15.63 -17.25 26.48
C VAL A 340 -16.05 -16.88 25.06
N ILE A 341 -16.99 -17.61 24.46
CA ILE A 341 -17.49 -17.33 23.11
C ILE A 341 -18.08 -15.91 23.04
N ASN A 342 -18.92 -15.55 24.01
CA ASN A 342 -19.51 -14.21 24.10
C ASN A 342 -18.43 -13.12 24.24
N LEU A 343 -17.36 -13.36 25.02
CA LEU A 343 -16.24 -12.43 25.14
C LEU A 343 -15.45 -12.29 23.83
N CYS A 344 -15.29 -13.37 23.05
CA CYS A 344 -14.67 -13.34 21.74
C CYS A 344 -15.51 -12.53 20.73
N ASP A 345 -16.81 -12.79 20.65
CA ASP A 345 -17.72 -12.07 19.74
C ASP A 345 -17.81 -10.58 20.07
N ASN A 346 -17.87 -10.25 21.36
CA ASN A 346 -18.02 -8.87 21.81
C ASN A 346 -16.81 -7.99 21.48
N ILE A 347 -15.58 -8.53 21.51
CA ILE A 347 -14.41 -7.74 21.11
C ILE A 347 -14.42 -7.45 19.61
N ILE A 348 -14.77 -8.43 18.77
CA ILE A 348 -14.84 -8.25 17.32
C ILE A 348 -15.90 -7.20 16.97
N LYS A 349 -17.12 -7.37 17.49
CA LYS A 349 -18.23 -6.41 17.29
C LYS A 349 -17.87 -4.99 17.74
N LYS A 350 -17.18 -4.86 18.88
CA LYS A 350 -16.76 -3.56 19.41
C LYS A 350 -15.68 -2.92 18.53
N LEU A 351 -14.73 -3.71 18.03
CA LEU A 351 -13.69 -3.23 17.15
C LEU A 351 -14.28 -2.72 15.82
N ASP A 352 -15.14 -3.52 15.20
CA ASP A 352 -15.78 -3.15 13.92
C ASP A 352 -16.59 -1.86 14.06
N LYS A 353 -17.41 -1.76 15.12
CA LYS A 353 -18.21 -0.56 15.40
C LYS A 353 -17.36 0.72 15.58
N GLU A 354 -16.24 0.64 16.28
CA GLU A 354 -15.36 1.80 16.52
C GLU A 354 -14.60 2.21 15.25
N LEU A 355 -14.19 1.24 14.43
CA LEU A 355 -13.56 1.49 13.13
C LEU A 355 -14.56 2.12 12.14
N GLU A 356 -15.80 1.60 12.06
CA GLU A 356 -16.86 2.14 11.21
C GLU A 356 -17.29 3.55 11.62
N SER A 357 -17.53 3.79 12.92
CA SER A 357 -17.93 5.11 13.43
C SER A 357 -16.94 6.20 13.02
N LYS A 358 -15.66 5.86 13.03
CA LYS A 358 -14.59 6.78 12.64
C LYS A 358 -14.53 7.00 11.13
N TYR A 359 -14.75 5.96 10.33
CA TYR A 359 -14.80 6.08 8.88
C TYR A 359 -15.95 7.02 8.45
N ASN A 360 -17.14 6.85 9.04
CA ASN A 360 -18.29 7.70 8.76
C ASN A 360 -18.05 9.16 9.17
N LYS A 361 -17.47 9.41 10.35
CA LYS A 361 -17.06 10.76 10.76
C LYS A 361 -16.01 11.38 9.84
N SER A 362 -15.13 10.58 9.24
CA SER A 362 -14.13 11.09 8.30
C SER A 362 -14.74 11.48 6.96
N ILE A 363 -15.81 10.81 6.54
CA ILE A 363 -16.57 11.17 5.34
C ILE A 363 -17.32 12.47 5.56
N GLU A 364 -18.05 12.59 6.69
CA GLU A 364 -18.81 13.81 7.02
C GLU A 364 -17.96 15.08 7.16
N ASN A 365 -16.67 14.97 7.52
CA ASN A 365 -15.78 16.12 7.63
C ASN A 365 -15.07 16.48 6.31
N ASN A 366 -15.19 15.65 5.26
CA ASN A 366 -14.55 15.86 3.96
C ASN A 366 -15.55 16.25 2.85
N PHE A 367 -16.84 16.31 3.17
CA PHE A 367 -17.92 16.91 2.37
C PHE A 367 -18.44 18.15 3.09
#